data_AF-A0A945S2V8-F1
#
_entry.id   AF-A0A945S2V8-F1
#
_cell.length_a   1.000
_cell.length_b   1.000
_cell.length_c   1.000
_cell.angle_alpha   90.00
_cell.angle_beta   90.00
_cell.angle_gamma   90.00
#
_symmetry.space_group_name_H-M   'P 1'
#
loop_
_entity.id
_entity.type
_entity.pdbx_description
1 polymer ?
#
loop_
_entity_poly.entity_id
_entity_poly.type
_entity_poly.pdbx_seq_one_letter_code
_entity_poly.pdbx_strand_id
1 'polypeptide(L)'
;MGSVPASHFDEHPDWFPERGGVRVPPSGRYKLCTTNPGLLRAFADAAIAYFDSHPRATCFSLSPSDSAGYCECAKCAALYEIDPNGARSVTPAILTFYNGVAKLVAEKYPEKTLAGYVYAAYVFPPHTPIKLEPNVSLVWAPSFDYGFTLFRPALQTQWKDLLAQWGKVTENVAYYDLPVNISTEAGALNPPGLKILKFIYPRLKAANIKGVYVYGIGAWGRAAPLNYLLARLAWNPDADVEAILDEYCAKAYGKGGPEINRMFRLLDAEVERHFLTFPDARYRLTTDMMKDIYVKNWDEVERLVRTAEGKVQDPDAKARLATIGMNLTVMHWNLRQYKLLDAPKASSFYLPDLTFFEFLKTHRGSLALHPTKAKNKTKTFRQKLALAPAKDVPATDPVTPFRLRGNQHIVLYPVGTGNIDVQFSSISARGKLVTYAVHGANSEEVTAGLMSAEVPIHLEAAGSPYFHLTISAGSASFMVNVRGGAWAVKQPSDSLDSKGLHLLNKVTPIYFHVPEQVASFHLSLQATPPGETAIATLFAPDGRAAATYDCSELPVDRKNIEVNPPDRGWWKIAIAPAPTGVVDDVWVQVGDELPGWFSLVPEQALSVAPVARP
;
A
#
# COMPACT_ATOMS: atom_id res chain seq x y z
N MET A 1 6.34 -12.35 11.56
CA MET A 1 7.48 -12.83 12.37
C MET A 1 8.73 -12.15 11.81
N GLY A 2 9.55 -11.40 12.55
CA GLY A 2 9.57 -11.11 13.98
C GLY A 2 9.44 -9.60 14.28
N SER A 3 8.33 -9.23 14.90
CA SER A 3 8.17 -7.95 15.59
C SER A 3 7.66 -8.29 16.99
N VAL A 4 8.26 -7.70 18.02
CA VAL A 4 7.65 -7.64 19.35
C VAL A 4 6.20 -7.22 19.20
N PRO A 5 5.20 -7.99 19.70
CA PRO A 5 3.78 -7.64 19.53
C PRO A 5 3.41 -6.32 20.21
N ALA A 6 2.43 -5.62 19.65
CA ALA A 6 1.93 -4.35 20.20
C ALA A 6 1.45 -4.47 21.65
N SER A 7 0.96 -5.65 22.05
CA SER A 7 0.52 -5.94 23.42
C SER A 7 1.62 -5.82 24.49
N HIS A 8 2.89 -5.81 24.10
CA HIS A 8 4.00 -5.65 25.04
C HIS A 8 4.21 -4.19 25.45
N PHE A 9 3.48 -3.23 24.87
CA PHE A 9 3.68 -1.81 25.17
C PHE A 9 3.39 -1.47 26.64
N ASP A 10 2.39 -2.09 27.24
CA ASP A 10 2.00 -1.79 28.62
C ASP A 10 3.03 -2.31 29.63
N GLU A 11 3.64 -3.48 29.36
CA GLU A 11 4.64 -4.11 30.23
C GLU A 11 6.07 -3.61 29.95
N HIS A 12 6.35 -3.27 28.69
CA HIS A 12 7.68 -2.88 28.19
C HIS A 12 7.61 -1.64 27.29
N PRO A 13 7.11 -0.49 27.78
CA PRO A 13 7.00 0.72 26.96
C PRO A 13 8.36 1.21 26.44
N ASP A 14 9.44 0.89 27.15
CA ASP A 14 10.83 1.22 26.81
C ASP A 14 11.40 0.44 25.62
N TRP A 15 10.74 -0.63 25.19
CA TRP A 15 11.06 -1.37 23.95
C TRP A 15 10.56 -0.64 22.70
N PHE A 16 9.60 0.26 22.86
CA PHE A 16 8.97 1.04 21.81
C PHE A 16 9.66 2.41 21.66
N PRO A 17 9.46 3.12 20.53
CA PRO A 17 10.24 4.31 20.23
C PRO A 17 9.81 5.46 21.13
N GLU A 18 10.78 6.22 21.59
CA GLU A 18 10.57 7.51 22.24
C GLU A 18 10.62 8.62 21.19
N ARG A 19 9.70 9.58 21.25
CA ARG A 19 9.70 10.80 20.41
C ARG A 19 9.21 11.97 21.25
N GLY A 20 9.92 13.09 21.20
CA GLY A 20 9.62 14.24 22.06
C GLY A 20 9.60 13.91 23.56
N GLY A 21 10.43 12.95 23.99
CA GLY A 21 10.51 12.50 25.40
C GLY A 21 9.39 11.55 25.86
N VAL A 22 8.47 11.14 24.97
CA VAL A 22 7.35 10.26 25.32
C VAL A 22 7.43 8.93 24.55
N ARG A 23 7.10 7.81 25.21
CA ARG A 23 6.99 6.50 24.56
C ARG A 23 5.73 6.43 23.72
N VAL A 24 5.92 6.10 22.45
CA VAL A 24 4.86 6.13 21.43
C VAL A 24 4.15 4.78 21.43
N PRO A 25 2.83 4.73 21.72
CA PRO A 25 2.06 3.50 21.58
C PRO A 25 2.11 2.98 20.14
N PRO A 26 2.28 1.67 19.94
CA PRO A 26 2.34 1.08 18.61
C PRO A 26 1.00 1.25 17.87
N SER A 27 1.04 1.88 16.69
CA SER A 27 -0.07 1.96 15.75
C SER A 27 0.44 1.64 14.34
N GLY A 28 -0.29 0.80 13.61
CA GLY A 28 0.10 0.34 12.29
C GLY A 28 1.48 -0.36 12.28
N ARG A 29 2.34 0.02 11.31
CA ARG A 29 3.76 -0.36 11.31
C ARG A 29 4.58 0.57 12.20
N TYR A 30 5.04 0.06 13.33
CA TYR A 30 5.84 0.80 14.32
C TYR A 30 7.30 0.33 14.35
N LYS A 31 8.19 1.23 14.79
CA LYS A 31 9.60 0.94 15.06
C LYS A 31 9.77 0.50 16.50
N LEU A 32 10.97 0.04 16.82
CA LEU A 32 11.38 -0.39 18.15
C LEU A 32 12.65 0.37 18.56
N CYS A 33 12.93 0.39 19.86
CA CYS A 33 14.12 1.00 20.43
C CYS A 33 15.33 0.05 20.28
N THR A 34 16.08 0.22 19.19
CA THR A 34 17.18 -0.68 18.79
C THR A 34 18.40 -0.70 19.72
N THR A 35 18.42 0.14 20.76
CA THR A 35 19.49 0.17 21.78
C THR A 35 19.04 -0.37 23.14
N ASN A 36 17.79 -0.84 23.28
CA ASN A 36 17.28 -1.40 24.53
C ASN A 36 17.79 -2.84 24.74
N PRO A 37 18.55 -3.14 25.80
CA PRO A 37 19.08 -4.49 26.04
C PRO A 37 18.01 -5.57 26.20
N GLY A 38 16.87 -5.25 26.83
CA GLY A 38 15.74 -6.17 26.97
C GLY A 38 15.13 -6.53 25.61
N LEU A 39 15.01 -5.54 24.72
CA LEU A 39 14.57 -5.78 23.35
C LEU A 39 15.54 -6.69 22.58
N LEU A 40 16.85 -6.44 22.66
CA LEU A 40 17.86 -7.26 22.00
C LEU A 40 17.75 -8.73 22.43
N ARG A 41 17.60 -8.97 23.75
CA ARG A 41 17.42 -10.32 24.29
C ARG A 41 16.13 -10.96 23.81
N ALA A 42 15.00 -10.24 23.86
CA ALA A 42 13.71 -10.74 23.37
C ALA A 42 13.76 -11.14 21.88
N PHE A 43 14.46 -10.36 21.04
CA PHE A 43 14.67 -10.72 19.63
C PHE A 43 15.55 -11.95 19.45
N ALA A 44 16.64 -12.06 20.22
CA ALA A 44 17.53 -13.23 20.19
C ALA A 44 16.78 -14.51 20.62
N ASP A 45 16.02 -14.44 21.70
CA ASP A 45 15.22 -15.56 22.21
C ASP A 45 14.16 -15.99 21.18
N ALA A 46 13.53 -15.05 20.47
CA ALA A 46 12.59 -15.34 19.38
C ALA A 46 13.28 -16.03 18.18
N ALA A 47 14.49 -15.60 17.81
CA ALA A 47 15.28 -16.24 16.76
C ALA A 47 15.71 -17.65 17.16
N ILE A 48 16.18 -17.84 18.40
CA ILE A 48 16.53 -19.15 18.97
C ILE A 48 15.32 -20.08 18.96
N ALA A 49 14.16 -19.64 19.44
CA ALA A 49 12.93 -20.43 19.45
C ALA A 49 12.47 -20.80 18.03
N TYR A 50 12.68 -19.91 17.04
CA TYR A 50 12.41 -20.23 15.64
C TYR A 50 13.33 -21.34 15.14
N PHE A 51 14.64 -21.29 15.41
CA PHE A 51 15.57 -22.33 14.99
C PHE A 51 15.36 -23.66 15.73
N ASP A 52 14.98 -23.63 17.00
CA ASP A 52 14.58 -24.81 17.78
C ASP A 52 13.40 -25.53 17.12
N SER A 53 12.37 -24.77 16.71
CA SER A 53 11.17 -25.31 16.07
C SER A 53 11.33 -25.61 14.57
N HIS A 54 12.35 -25.06 13.92
CA HIS A 54 12.64 -25.24 12.49
C HIS A 54 14.11 -25.61 12.24
N PRO A 55 14.58 -26.82 12.60
CA PRO A 55 16.00 -27.17 12.53
C PRO A 55 16.65 -27.03 11.14
N ARG A 56 15.84 -27.18 10.07
CA ARG A 56 16.27 -27.02 8.67
C ARG A 56 16.37 -25.57 8.21
N ALA A 57 15.82 -24.61 8.96
CA ALA A 57 15.98 -23.21 8.62
C ALA A 57 17.44 -22.80 8.75
N THR A 58 17.96 -22.08 7.77
CA THR A 58 19.35 -21.60 7.72
C THR A 58 19.47 -20.12 8.05
N CYS A 59 18.36 -19.40 8.04
CA CYS A 59 18.33 -17.95 8.15
C CYS A 59 17.13 -17.46 8.98
N PHE A 60 17.31 -16.37 9.73
CA PHE A 60 16.25 -15.62 10.40
C PHE A 60 16.40 -14.11 10.12
N SER A 61 15.28 -13.42 9.93
CA SER A 61 15.27 -11.99 9.58
C SER A 61 15.35 -11.09 10.82
N LEU A 62 16.28 -10.13 10.82
CA LEU A 62 16.40 -9.07 11.82
C LEU A 62 15.82 -7.72 11.36
N SER A 63 15.38 -7.63 10.11
CA SER A 63 14.96 -6.38 9.50
C SER A 63 13.83 -5.67 10.26
N PRO A 64 13.95 -4.35 10.50
CA PRO A 64 12.85 -3.54 11.02
C PRO A 64 11.61 -3.62 10.13
N SER A 65 10.43 -3.39 10.70
CA SER A 65 9.21 -3.11 9.93
C SER A 65 9.43 -1.96 8.95
N ASP A 66 8.77 -1.96 7.78
CA ASP A 66 8.79 -0.76 6.92
C ASP A 66 8.04 0.40 7.58
N SER A 67 8.44 1.63 7.27
CA SER A 67 7.92 2.95 7.69
C SER A 67 9.04 3.81 8.28
N ALA A 68 8.73 5.04 8.68
CA ALA A 68 9.63 5.92 9.43
C ALA A 68 9.39 5.78 10.95
N GLY A 69 9.74 6.79 11.76
CA GLY A 69 9.43 6.82 13.19
C GLY A 69 10.40 6.05 14.08
N TYR A 70 11.70 6.05 13.75
CA TYR A 70 12.74 5.46 14.59
C TYR A 70 12.81 6.14 15.97
N CYS A 71 13.28 5.41 16.97
CA CYS A 71 13.40 5.89 18.34
C CYS A 71 14.37 7.09 18.44
N GLU A 72 14.00 8.10 19.21
CA GLU A 72 14.77 9.33 19.43
C GLU A 72 15.27 9.45 20.88
N CYS A 73 15.22 8.35 21.64
CA CYS A 73 15.81 8.33 22.97
C CYS A 73 17.32 8.64 22.89
N ALA A 74 17.89 9.18 23.96
CA ALA A 74 19.27 9.64 23.98
C ALA A 74 20.29 8.61 23.46
N LYS A 75 20.08 7.31 23.76
CA LYS A 75 20.96 6.22 23.29
C LYS A 75 20.87 5.98 21.78
N CYS A 76 19.67 6.01 21.20
CA CYS A 76 19.49 5.86 19.75
C CYS A 76 19.97 7.10 19.01
N ALA A 77 19.60 8.29 19.50
CA ALA A 77 19.97 9.57 18.89
C ALA A 77 21.50 9.76 18.84
N ALA A 78 22.23 9.30 19.86
CA ALA A 78 23.70 9.35 19.90
C ALA A 78 24.39 8.48 18.81
N LEU A 79 23.68 7.54 18.19
CA LEU A 79 24.18 6.70 17.11
C LEU A 79 23.77 7.19 15.71
N TYR A 80 22.89 8.19 15.62
CA TYR A 80 22.47 8.71 14.33
C TYR A 80 23.50 9.67 13.76
N GLU A 81 23.61 9.67 12.44
CA GLU A 81 24.54 10.52 11.69
C GLU A 81 23.80 11.15 10.51
N ILE A 82 24.50 12.00 9.75
CA ILE A 82 23.98 12.60 8.52
C ILE A 82 24.57 11.83 7.34
N ASP A 83 23.71 11.33 6.45
CA ASP A 83 24.14 10.63 5.25
C ASP A 83 24.75 11.59 4.20
N PRO A 84 25.43 11.08 3.16
CA PRO A 84 26.00 11.91 2.09
C PRO A 84 24.99 12.78 1.33
N ASN A 85 23.68 12.49 1.46
CA ASN A 85 22.60 13.26 0.85
C ASN A 85 22.02 14.31 1.81
N GLY A 86 22.58 14.48 3.01
CA GLY A 86 22.15 15.45 4.02
C GLY A 86 20.95 15.00 4.85
N ALA A 87 20.50 13.74 4.74
CA ALA A 87 19.40 13.20 5.51
C ALA A 87 19.89 12.43 6.75
N ARG A 88 18.99 12.23 7.73
CA ARG A 88 19.31 11.44 8.92
C ARG A 88 19.54 9.96 8.56
N SER A 89 20.74 9.46 8.82
CA SER A 89 21.10 8.04 8.78
C SER A 89 20.90 7.39 10.15
N VAL A 90 20.20 6.26 10.16
CA VAL A 90 20.07 5.39 11.34
C VAL A 90 20.93 4.12 11.21
N THR A 91 21.78 4.02 10.19
CA THR A 91 22.61 2.84 9.92
C THR A 91 23.39 2.36 11.12
N PRO A 92 24.13 3.21 11.87
CA PRO A 92 24.94 2.71 12.99
C PRO A 92 24.08 2.05 14.08
N ALA A 93 22.90 2.60 14.37
CA ALA A 93 21.97 2.02 15.33
C ALA A 93 21.39 0.68 14.87
N ILE A 94 21.08 0.54 13.58
CA ILE A 94 20.57 -0.71 13.00
C ILE A 94 21.64 -1.80 12.99
N LEU A 95 22.87 -1.48 12.56
CA LEU A 95 23.97 -2.45 12.56
C LEU A 95 24.38 -2.86 13.98
N THR A 96 24.34 -1.94 14.94
CA THR A 96 24.56 -2.26 16.36
C THR A 96 23.52 -3.25 16.87
N PHE A 97 22.25 -3.05 16.52
CA PHE A 97 21.18 -3.99 16.86
C PHE A 97 21.38 -5.36 16.20
N TYR A 98 21.71 -5.41 14.90
CA TYR A 98 21.98 -6.66 14.20
C TYR A 98 23.11 -7.44 14.87
N ASN A 99 24.24 -6.79 15.14
CA ASN A 99 25.37 -7.40 15.84
C ASN A 99 25.00 -7.89 17.24
N GLY A 100 24.28 -7.08 18.02
CA GLY A 100 23.90 -7.43 19.38
C GLY A 100 23.02 -8.68 19.43
N VAL A 101 22.01 -8.78 18.56
CA VAL A 101 21.16 -9.97 18.45
C VAL A 101 21.97 -11.16 17.93
N ALA A 102 22.77 -10.97 16.88
CA ALA A 102 23.55 -12.04 16.26
C ALA A 102 24.56 -12.67 17.23
N LYS A 103 25.19 -11.86 18.09
CA LYS A 103 26.10 -12.32 19.14
C LYS A 103 25.40 -13.21 20.17
N LEU A 104 24.20 -12.83 20.63
CA LEU A 104 23.42 -13.62 21.58
C LEU A 104 22.94 -14.94 20.95
N VAL A 105 22.51 -14.91 19.69
CA VAL A 105 22.07 -16.12 18.98
C VAL A 105 23.25 -17.08 18.75
N ALA A 106 24.45 -16.55 18.48
CA ALA A 106 25.66 -17.33 18.25
C ALA A 106 26.09 -18.17 19.47
N GLU A 107 25.64 -17.85 20.69
CA GLU A 107 25.88 -18.67 21.89
C GLU A 107 25.32 -20.09 21.73
N LYS A 108 24.24 -20.26 20.95
CA LYS A 108 23.60 -21.56 20.66
C LYS A 108 23.70 -21.98 19.21
N TYR A 109 23.66 -21.03 18.27
CA TYR A 109 23.59 -21.25 16.83
C TYR A 109 24.61 -20.41 16.05
N PRO A 110 25.92 -20.65 16.22
CA PRO A 110 26.96 -19.88 15.52
C PRO A 110 26.95 -20.10 14.00
N GLU A 111 26.36 -21.19 13.52
CA GLU A 111 26.31 -21.56 12.10
C GLU A 111 25.08 -21.02 11.35
N LYS A 112 24.06 -20.52 12.07
CA LYS A 112 22.84 -19.98 11.47
C LYS A 112 23.05 -18.53 11.06
N THR A 113 22.52 -18.12 9.91
CA THR A 113 22.61 -16.74 9.43
C THR A 113 21.49 -15.87 9.99
N LEU A 114 21.82 -14.64 10.35
CA LEU A 114 20.88 -13.59 10.70
C LEU A 114 20.93 -12.53 9.60
N ALA A 115 19.86 -12.44 8.82
CA ALA A 115 19.81 -11.52 7.69
C ALA A 115 19.07 -10.22 8.04
N GLY A 116 19.63 -9.07 7.67
CA GLY A 116 19.01 -7.76 7.85
C GLY A 116 19.10 -6.92 6.58
N TYR A 117 18.02 -6.20 6.24
CA TYR A 117 18.09 -5.22 5.16
C TYR A 117 19.05 -4.08 5.52
N VAL A 118 19.56 -3.41 4.48
CA VAL A 118 20.10 -2.04 4.53
C VAL A 118 19.40 -1.23 3.45
N TYR A 119 18.48 -0.37 3.89
CA TYR A 119 17.38 0.19 3.09
C TYR A 119 16.95 1.57 3.60
N ALA A 120 16.49 2.46 2.70
CA ALA A 120 15.96 3.78 3.05
C ALA A 120 16.88 4.57 4.02
N ALA A 121 16.42 4.86 5.24
CA ALA A 121 17.17 5.64 6.24
C ALA A 121 18.44 4.93 6.77
N TYR A 122 18.71 3.69 6.37
CA TYR A 122 19.89 2.92 6.77
C TYR A 122 20.55 2.24 5.55
N VAL A 123 20.55 2.94 4.41
CA VAL A 123 21.11 2.45 3.13
C VAL A 123 22.59 2.80 2.93
N PHE A 124 23.06 3.87 3.57
CA PHE A 124 24.46 4.29 3.51
C PHE A 124 25.26 3.59 4.60
N PRO A 125 26.45 3.02 4.31
CA PRO A 125 27.37 2.52 5.33
C PRO A 125 27.72 3.59 6.36
N PRO A 126 28.02 3.19 7.61
CA PRO A 126 28.35 4.14 8.66
C PRO A 126 29.67 4.87 8.39
N HIS A 127 29.79 6.14 8.80
CA HIS A 127 31.05 6.89 8.66
C HIS A 127 32.22 6.21 9.37
N THR A 128 31.93 5.65 10.56
CA THR A 128 32.87 4.81 11.30
C THR A 128 32.54 3.35 11.01
N PRO A 129 33.47 2.56 10.41
CA PRO A 129 33.21 1.16 10.10
C PRO A 129 32.83 0.34 11.34
N ILE A 130 31.71 -0.38 11.24
CA ILE A 130 31.28 -1.35 12.25
C ILE A 130 31.64 -2.74 11.75
N LYS A 131 32.47 -3.46 12.52
CA LYS A 131 32.76 -4.87 12.24
C LYS A 131 31.53 -5.70 12.56
N LEU A 132 30.98 -6.38 11.56
CA LEU A 132 29.81 -7.24 11.74
C LEU A 132 30.19 -8.60 12.36
N GLU A 133 29.26 -9.18 13.13
CA GLU A 133 29.41 -10.55 13.58
C GLU A 133 29.43 -11.53 12.39
N PRO A 134 30.19 -12.64 12.44
CA PRO A 134 30.37 -13.53 11.29
C PRO A 134 29.07 -14.14 10.74
N ASN A 135 28.06 -14.28 11.60
CA ASN A 135 26.75 -14.83 11.26
C ASN A 135 25.74 -13.77 10.78
N VAL A 136 26.14 -12.52 10.59
CA VAL A 136 25.30 -11.46 10.00
C VAL A 136 25.45 -11.43 8.48
N SER A 137 24.33 -11.43 7.77
CA SER A 137 24.27 -11.19 6.32
C SER A 137 23.40 -9.97 6.02
N LEU A 138 23.86 -9.12 5.10
CA LEU A 138 23.14 -7.92 4.71
C LEU A 138 22.37 -8.15 3.41
N VAL A 139 21.15 -7.64 3.35
CA VAL A 139 20.38 -7.54 2.09
C VAL A 139 20.35 -6.08 1.69
N TRP A 140 21.18 -5.71 0.71
CA TRP A 140 21.24 -4.35 0.20
C TRP A 140 20.04 -4.06 -0.69
N ALA A 141 19.21 -3.11 -0.25
CA ALA A 141 18.03 -2.64 -0.95
C ALA A 141 18.13 -1.12 -1.16
N PRO A 142 18.78 -0.65 -2.25
CA PRO A 142 19.12 0.75 -2.46
C PRO A 142 17.93 1.73 -2.41
N SER A 143 16.77 1.36 -2.94
CA SER A 143 15.49 2.12 -2.86
C SER A 143 15.40 3.44 -3.61
N PHE A 144 16.51 4.15 -3.77
CA PHE A 144 16.58 5.37 -4.58
C PHE A 144 16.52 5.08 -6.09
N ASP A 145 16.88 3.86 -6.47
CA ASP A 145 16.90 3.33 -7.84
C ASP A 145 15.63 2.57 -8.22
N TYR A 146 14.64 2.55 -7.33
CA TYR A 146 13.36 1.89 -7.57
C TYR A 146 12.62 2.48 -8.76
N GLY A 147 12.00 1.58 -9.53
CA GLY A 147 11.46 1.92 -10.83
C GLY A 147 12.59 2.18 -11.83
N PHE A 148 12.29 2.93 -12.86
CA PHE A 148 13.25 3.23 -13.91
C PHE A 148 14.19 4.40 -13.56
N THR A 149 14.34 4.75 -12.26
CA THR A 149 15.16 5.92 -11.86
C THR A 149 16.64 5.68 -12.08
N LEU A 150 17.11 4.43 -12.12
CA LEU A 150 18.51 4.09 -12.40
C LEU A 150 18.97 4.44 -13.83
N PHE A 151 18.08 4.90 -14.72
CA PHE A 151 18.51 5.58 -15.95
C PHE A 151 19.28 6.87 -15.68
N ARG A 152 19.10 7.50 -14.52
CA ARG A 152 19.73 8.79 -14.17
C ARG A 152 21.23 8.59 -13.85
N PRO A 153 22.15 9.33 -14.50
CA PRO A 153 23.59 9.18 -14.27
C PRO A 153 24.03 9.40 -12.82
N ALA A 154 23.44 10.37 -12.12
CA ALA A 154 23.76 10.64 -10.71
C ALA A 154 23.46 9.42 -9.81
N LEU A 155 22.32 8.76 -10.03
CA LEU A 155 21.95 7.56 -9.27
C LEU A 155 22.82 6.36 -9.64
N GLN A 156 23.26 6.24 -10.90
CA GLN A 156 24.24 5.22 -11.29
C GLN A 156 25.59 5.41 -10.59
N THR A 157 26.04 6.65 -10.42
CA THR A 157 27.26 6.96 -9.65
C THR A 157 27.09 6.55 -8.19
N GLN A 158 26.03 7.02 -7.53
CA GLN A 158 25.74 6.67 -6.13
C GLN A 158 25.61 5.14 -5.94
N TRP A 159 24.97 4.44 -6.88
CA TRP A 159 24.81 2.99 -6.84
C TRP A 159 26.17 2.27 -6.87
N LYS A 160 27.07 2.66 -7.78
CA LYS A 160 28.42 2.06 -7.87
C LYS A 160 29.21 2.31 -6.59
N ASP A 161 29.14 3.52 -6.07
CA ASP A 161 29.87 3.91 -4.87
C ASP A 161 29.37 3.13 -3.66
N LEU A 162 28.05 3.00 -3.49
CA LEU A 162 27.45 2.21 -2.41
C LEU A 162 27.78 0.72 -2.52
N LEU A 163 27.75 0.14 -3.72
CA LEU A 163 28.15 -1.26 -3.92
C LEU A 163 29.59 -1.48 -3.44
N ALA A 164 30.51 -0.60 -3.82
CA ALA A 164 31.90 -0.68 -3.42
C ALA A 164 32.10 -0.45 -1.91
N GLN A 165 31.31 0.45 -1.30
CA GLN A 165 31.39 0.72 0.14
C GLN A 165 30.84 -0.44 0.97
N TRP A 166 29.70 -1.02 0.61
CA TRP A 166 29.14 -2.18 1.33
C TRP A 166 30.04 -3.40 1.24
N GLY A 167 30.70 -3.63 0.09
CA GLY A 167 31.70 -4.69 -0.05
C GLY A 167 32.92 -4.55 0.87
N LYS A 168 33.18 -3.36 1.44
CA LYS A 168 34.21 -3.14 2.47
C LYS A 168 33.74 -3.46 3.88
N VAL A 169 32.43 -3.44 4.13
CA VAL A 169 31.83 -3.73 5.46
C VAL A 169 31.74 -5.24 5.68
N THR A 170 31.29 -5.98 4.67
CA THR A 170 31.16 -7.44 4.72
C THR A 170 31.12 -8.04 3.33
N GLU A 171 31.55 -9.30 3.22
CA GLU A 171 31.42 -10.10 2.00
C GLU A 171 30.06 -10.82 1.92
N ASN A 172 29.29 -10.84 3.01
CA ASN A 172 28.00 -11.54 3.12
C ASN A 172 26.82 -10.64 2.70
N VAL A 173 26.88 -10.10 1.48
CA VAL A 173 25.85 -9.21 0.93
C VAL A 173 25.04 -9.89 -0.17
N ALA A 174 23.71 -9.78 -0.09
CA ALA A 174 22.78 -10.07 -1.17
C ALA A 174 22.13 -8.78 -1.68
N TYR A 175 21.71 -8.74 -2.94
CA TYR A 175 21.04 -7.61 -3.57
C TYR A 175 19.53 -7.84 -3.66
N TYR A 176 18.75 -6.83 -3.30
CA TYR A 176 17.30 -6.80 -3.46
C TYR A 176 16.89 -5.53 -4.20
N ASP A 177 16.08 -5.64 -5.25
CA ASP A 177 15.64 -4.45 -5.99
C ASP A 177 14.32 -4.63 -6.77
N LEU A 178 13.74 -3.50 -7.15
CA LEU A 178 12.63 -3.34 -8.07
C LEU A 178 12.93 -2.21 -9.08
N PRO A 179 13.87 -2.42 -10.03
CA PRO A 179 14.39 -1.41 -10.96
C PRO A 179 13.44 -1.09 -12.13
N VAL A 180 12.15 -1.42 -11.96
CA VAL A 180 11.08 -1.25 -12.94
C VAL A 180 9.78 -0.97 -12.19
N ASN A 181 8.71 -0.59 -12.88
CA ASN A 181 7.42 -0.38 -12.22
C ASN A 181 6.83 -1.71 -11.72
N ILE A 182 6.75 -1.99 -10.43
CA ILE A 182 6.30 -3.32 -9.97
C ILE A 182 4.81 -3.44 -9.66
N SER A 183 4.10 -2.32 -9.57
CA SER A 183 2.73 -2.30 -9.04
C SER A 183 1.88 -1.30 -9.79
N THR A 184 1.09 -1.80 -10.74
CA THR A 184 -0.07 -1.08 -11.28
C THR A 184 -1.10 -2.08 -11.80
N GLU A 185 -2.36 -1.78 -11.51
CA GLU A 185 -3.55 -2.47 -12.01
C GLU A 185 -4.13 -1.74 -13.24
N ALA A 186 -3.51 -0.65 -13.68
CA ALA A 186 -3.98 0.15 -14.81
C ALA A 186 -3.62 -0.44 -16.18
N GLY A 187 -3.22 -1.72 -16.28
CA GLY A 187 -2.94 -2.38 -17.57
C GLY A 187 -1.69 -1.89 -18.32
N ALA A 188 -0.90 -0.99 -17.74
CA ALA A 188 0.30 -0.45 -18.38
C ALA A 188 1.35 -1.54 -18.65
N LEU A 189 1.66 -1.78 -19.92
CA LEU A 189 2.73 -2.71 -20.32
C LEU A 189 4.07 -2.27 -19.72
N ASN A 190 4.87 -3.24 -19.26
CA ASN A 190 6.10 -2.96 -18.54
C ASN A 190 7.32 -3.34 -19.37
N PRO A 191 8.04 -2.36 -19.94
CA PRO A 191 9.26 -2.67 -20.66
C PRO A 191 10.37 -3.16 -19.69
N PRO A 192 11.31 -3.99 -20.15
CA PRO A 192 12.26 -4.67 -19.25
C PRO A 192 13.30 -3.77 -18.56
N GLY A 193 13.51 -2.54 -19.05
CA GLY A 193 14.59 -1.67 -18.59
C GLY A 193 15.95 -2.18 -19.06
N LEU A 194 16.14 -2.38 -20.37
CA LEU A 194 17.28 -3.13 -20.91
C LEU A 194 18.63 -2.54 -20.47
N LYS A 195 18.81 -1.22 -20.53
CA LYS A 195 20.07 -0.58 -20.08
C LYS A 195 20.29 -0.69 -18.58
N ILE A 196 19.22 -0.71 -17.78
CA ILE A 196 19.31 -0.93 -16.33
C ILE A 196 19.78 -2.35 -16.03
N LEU A 197 19.22 -3.35 -16.71
CA LEU A 197 19.64 -4.75 -16.54
C LEU A 197 21.11 -4.97 -16.96
N LYS A 198 21.55 -4.35 -18.08
CA LYS A 198 22.96 -4.31 -18.50
C LYS A 198 23.87 -3.63 -17.48
N PHE A 199 23.33 -2.69 -16.70
CA PHE A 199 24.08 -1.98 -15.69
C PHE A 199 24.28 -2.83 -14.42
N ILE A 200 23.20 -3.42 -13.90
CA ILE A 200 23.17 -4.08 -12.58
C ILE A 200 23.97 -5.39 -12.57
N TYR A 201 23.59 -6.37 -13.40
CA TYR A 201 24.03 -7.76 -13.22
C TYR A 201 25.55 -7.98 -13.34
N PRO A 202 26.26 -7.44 -14.35
CA PRO A 202 27.70 -7.57 -14.44
C PRO A 202 28.44 -6.94 -13.23
N ARG A 203 27.89 -5.86 -12.66
CA ARG A 203 28.48 -5.17 -11.50
C ARG A 203 28.28 -5.94 -10.21
N LEU A 204 27.11 -6.53 -10.01
CA LEU A 204 26.87 -7.42 -8.86
C LEU A 204 27.82 -8.62 -8.88
N LYS A 205 28.03 -9.23 -10.06
CA LYS A 205 29.00 -10.31 -10.24
C LYS A 205 30.42 -9.84 -9.90
N ALA A 206 30.85 -8.70 -10.46
CA ALA A 206 32.18 -8.15 -10.23
C ALA A 206 32.46 -7.84 -8.75
N ALA A 207 31.43 -7.48 -7.99
CA ALA A 207 31.51 -7.22 -6.55
C ALA A 207 31.29 -8.48 -5.67
N ASN A 208 31.22 -9.68 -6.25
CA ASN A 208 31.06 -10.95 -5.53
C ASN A 208 29.81 -11.01 -4.62
N ILE A 209 28.72 -10.34 -5.04
CA ILE A 209 27.43 -10.37 -4.34
C ILE A 209 26.87 -11.80 -4.34
N LYS A 210 26.47 -12.28 -3.16
CA LYS A 210 26.17 -13.71 -2.91
C LYS A 210 24.79 -14.15 -3.39
N GLY A 211 23.89 -13.21 -3.61
CA GLY A 211 22.53 -13.48 -4.07
C GLY A 211 21.88 -12.25 -4.69
N VAL A 212 20.94 -12.49 -5.59
CA VAL A 212 20.18 -11.43 -6.25
C VAL A 212 18.70 -11.78 -6.22
N TYR A 213 17.89 -10.83 -5.77
CA TYR A 213 16.44 -10.87 -5.90
C TYR A 213 15.98 -9.58 -6.56
N VAL A 214 15.57 -9.67 -7.82
CA VAL A 214 14.92 -8.56 -8.51
C VAL A 214 13.45 -8.90 -8.68
N TYR A 215 12.58 -7.96 -8.27
CA TYR A 215 11.15 -8.19 -8.21
C TYR A 215 10.56 -8.38 -9.62
N GLY A 216 10.10 -9.59 -9.92
CA GLY A 216 9.31 -9.90 -11.10
C GLY A 216 7.84 -9.51 -10.93
N ILE A 217 7.05 -9.63 -12.00
CA ILE A 217 5.65 -9.20 -12.00
C ILE A 217 4.75 -10.40 -12.27
N GLY A 218 3.81 -10.68 -11.35
CA GLY A 218 2.90 -11.82 -11.45
C GLY A 218 1.90 -11.75 -12.62
N ALA A 219 1.71 -10.55 -13.19
CA ALA A 219 0.95 -10.32 -14.42
C ALA A 219 1.83 -10.52 -15.65
N TRP A 220 1.92 -11.76 -16.12
CA TRP A 220 2.75 -12.13 -17.26
C TRP A 220 2.36 -11.39 -18.54
N GLY A 221 1.06 -11.08 -18.73
CA GLY A 221 0.60 -10.37 -19.93
C GLY A 221 1.18 -8.97 -20.11
N ARG A 222 1.68 -8.33 -19.06
CA ARG A 222 2.35 -7.02 -19.15
C ARG A 222 3.86 -7.05 -18.99
N ALA A 223 4.44 -8.14 -18.50
CA ALA A 223 5.82 -8.16 -18.02
C ALA A 223 6.59 -9.47 -18.27
N ALA A 224 6.04 -10.39 -19.07
CA ALA A 224 6.70 -11.66 -19.33
C ALA A 224 8.15 -11.55 -19.88
N PRO A 225 8.49 -10.61 -20.81
CA PRO A 225 9.88 -10.45 -21.23
C PRO A 225 10.79 -10.07 -20.06
N LEU A 226 10.37 -9.15 -19.19
CA LEU A 226 11.10 -8.78 -17.98
C LEU A 226 11.35 -10.01 -17.10
N ASN A 227 10.30 -10.77 -16.76
CA ASN A 227 10.44 -11.96 -15.90
C ASN A 227 11.44 -12.97 -16.49
N TYR A 228 11.40 -13.16 -17.81
CA TYR A 228 12.35 -14.02 -18.52
C TYR A 228 13.79 -13.50 -18.44
N LEU A 229 14.00 -12.21 -18.69
CA LEU A 229 15.30 -11.54 -18.57
C LEU A 229 15.87 -11.65 -17.16
N LEU A 230 15.07 -11.39 -16.12
CA LEU A 230 15.50 -11.51 -14.73
C LEU A 230 15.97 -12.93 -14.40
N ALA A 231 15.21 -13.95 -14.82
CA ALA A 231 15.58 -15.35 -14.58
C ALA A 231 16.87 -15.74 -15.32
N ARG A 232 17.02 -15.32 -16.58
CA ARG A 232 18.23 -15.61 -17.39
C ARG A 232 19.48 -14.93 -16.83
N LEU A 233 19.36 -13.68 -16.38
CA LEU A 233 20.48 -12.90 -15.84
C LEU A 233 20.87 -13.32 -14.42
N ALA A 234 19.91 -13.77 -13.60
CA ALA A 234 20.21 -14.38 -12.31
C ALA A 234 21.00 -15.70 -12.46
N TRP A 235 20.77 -16.44 -13.56
CA TRP A 235 21.55 -17.63 -13.89
C TRP A 235 22.92 -17.29 -14.50
N ASN A 236 22.97 -16.36 -15.45
CA ASN A 236 24.19 -15.90 -16.10
C ASN A 236 24.22 -14.36 -16.18
N PRO A 237 24.93 -13.68 -15.26
CA PRO A 237 24.99 -12.22 -15.22
C PRO A 237 25.77 -11.58 -16.39
N ASP A 238 26.53 -12.35 -17.17
CA ASP A 238 27.25 -11.84 -18.36
C ASP A 238 26.47 -12.05 -19.66
N ALA A 239 25.25 -12.59 -19.60
CA ALA A 239 24.47 -12.86 -20.79
C ALA A 239 24.09 -11.57 -21.53
N ASP A 240 24.05 -11.63 -22.86
CA ASP A 240 23.63 -10.50 -23.68
C ASP A 240 22.13 -10.22 -23.50
N VAL A 241 21.84 -9.12 -22.80
CA VAL A 241 20.49 -8.65 -22.48
C VAL A 241 19.66 -8.42 -23.75
N GLU A 242 20.25 -7.91 -24.83
CA GLU A 242 19.52 -7.65 -26.08
C GLU A 242 19.14 -8.96 -26.76
N ALA A 243 20.10 -9.87 -26.86
CA ALA A 243 19.88 -11.18 -27.46
C ALA A 243 18.83 -11.99 -26.70
N ILE A 244 18.75 -11.86 -25.37
CA ILE A 244 17.71 -12.51 -24.56
C ILE A 244 16.32 -11.96 -24.89
N LEU A 245 16.17 -10.64 -25.07
CA LEU A 245 14.88 -10.06 -25.47
C LEU A 245 14.48 -10.53 -26.87
N ASP A 246 15.43 -10.51 -27.82
CA ASP A 246 15.19 -10.95 -29.19
C ASP A 246 14.80 -12.44 -29.23
N GLU A 247 15.51 -13.29 -28.49
CA GLU A 247 15.19 -14.71 -28.30
C GLU A 247 13.78 -14.90 -27.72
N TYR A 248 13.44 -14.17 -26.64
CA TYR A 248 12.13 -14.27 -26.01
C TYR A 248 11.02 -13.93 -26.98
N CYS A 249 11.12 -12.78 -27.68
CA CYS A 249 10.10 -12.34 -28.61
C CYS A 249 9.93 -13.32 -29.79
N ALA A 250 11.03 -13.82 -30.35
CA ALA A 250 10.99 -14.79 -31.44
C ALA A 250 10.33 -16.11 -31.02
N LYS A 251 10.70 -16.65 -29.84
CA LYS A 251 10.16 -17.92 -29.34
C LYS A 251 8.72 -17.81 -28.82
N ALA A 252 8.40 -16.74 -28.11
CA ALA A 252 7.10 -16.59 -27.45
C ALA A 252 5.97 -16.23 -28.43
N TYR A 253 6.27 -15.48 -29.49
CA TYR A 253 5.28 -14.91 -30.41
C TYR A 253 5.47 -15.32 -31.89
N GLY A 254 6.46 -16.14 -32.21
CA GLY A 254 6.67 -16.66 -33.57
C GLY A 254 6.75 -15.54 -34.61
N LYS A 255 5.91 -15.62 -35.66
CA LYS A 255 5.86 -14.62 -36.74
C LYS A 255 5.46 -13.21 -36.31
N GLY A 256 4.82 -13.06 -35.14
CA GLY A 256 4.52 -11.75 -34.52
C GLY A 256 5.63 -11.24 -33.60
N GLY A 257 6.70 -12.02 -33.40
CA GLY A 257 7.85 -11.65 -32.56
C GLY A 257 8.49 -10.30 -32.93
N PRO A 258 8.74 -9.98 -34.21
CA PRO A 258 9.30 -8.69 -34.60
C PRO A 258 8.46 -7.48 -34.16
N GLU A 259 7.14 -7.54 -34.28
CA GLU A 259 6.23 -6.47 -33.86
C GLU A 259 6.25 -6.27 -32.34
N ILE A 260 6.18 -7.37 -31.59
CA ILE A 260 6.17 -7.31 -30.12
C ILE A 260 7.54 -6.86 -29.58
N ASN A 261 8.64 -7.28 -30.21
CA ASN A 261 9.97 -6.78 -29.90
C ASN A 261 10.05 -5.26 -30.11
N ARG A 262 9.59 -4.77 -31.27
CA ARG A 262 9.55 -3.33 -31.57
C ARG A 262 8.68 -2.56 -30.58
N MET A 263 7.53 -3.11 -30.16
CA MET A 263 6.67 -2.50 -29.14
C MET A 263 7.39 -2.37 -27.80
N PHE A 264 8.02 -3.45 -27.30
CA PHE A 264 8.75 -3.38 -26.03
C PHE A 264 9.94 -2.43 -26.09
N ARG A 265 10.69 -2.40 -27.21
CA ARG A 265 11.79 -1.45 -27.41
C ARG A 265 11.32 0.01 -27.47
N LEU A 266 10.19 0.28 -28.13
CA LEU A 266 9.56 1.60 -28.14
C LEU A 266 9.23 2.05 -26.72
N LEU A 267 8.56 1.19 -25.94
CA LEU A 267 8.20 1.51 -24.56
C LEU A 267 9.44 1.65 -23.66
N ASP A 268 10.47 0.82 -23.85
CA ASP A 268 11.74 0.91 -23.11
C ASP A 268 12.41 2.28 -23.34
N ALA A 269 12.49 2.72 -24.59
CA ALA A 269 13.05 4.01 -24.97
C ALA A 269 12.22 5.20 -24.46
N GLU A 270 10.88 5.12 -24.50
CA GLU A 270 10.01 6.19 -24.00
C GLU A 270 10.04 6.30 -22.47
N VAL A 271 10.14 5.17 -21.77
CA VAL A 271 10.33 5.16 -20.32
C VAL A 271 11.70 5.72 -19.95
N GLU A 272 12.77 5.32 -20.65
CA GLU A 272 14.10 5.91 -20.45
C GLU A 272 14.07 7.43 -20.63
N ARG A 273 13.53 7.89 -21.76
CA ARG A 273 13.37 9.32 -22.06
C ARG A 273 12.62 10.03 -20.93
N HIS A 274 11.48 9.48 -20.51
CA HIS A 274 10.66 10.06 -19.45
C HIS A 274 11.46 10.24 -18.15
N PHE A 275 12.14 9.19 -17.67
CA PHE A 275 12.87 9.25 -16.39
C PHE A 275 14.12 10.13 -16.43
N LEU A 276 14.69 10.35 -17.61
CA LEU A 276 15.76 11.33 -17.84
C LEU A 276 15.24 12.77 -17.93
N THR A 277 14.08 12.98 -18.56
CA THR A 277 13.47 14.32 -18.69
C THR A 277 12.84 14.80 -17.39
N PHE A 278 12.22 13.91 -16.62
CA PHE A 278 11.48 14.22 -15.40
C PHE A 278 12.22 13.64 -14.17
N PRO A 279 13.11 14.42 -13.52
CA PRO A 279 13.92 13.93 -12.39
C PRO A 279 13.08 13.61 -11.14
N ASP A 280 11.85 14.11 -11.05
CA ASP A 280 10.92 13.80 -9.96
C ASP A 280 10.07 12.55 -10.21
N ALA A 281 10.13 11.94 -11.41
CA ALA A 281 9.42 10.71 -11.70
C ALA A 281 9.86 9.60 -10.73
N ARG A 282 8.88 8.83 -10.25
CA ARG A 282 9.09 7.75 -9.26
C ARG A 282 8.55 6.43 -9.81
N TYR A 283 8.78 5.34 -9.08
CA TYR A 283 8.37 3.99 -9.47
C TYR A 283 6.84 3.76 -9.60
N ARG A 284 6.00 4.71 -9.17
CA ARG A 284 4.54 4.63 -9.27
C ARG A 284 4.05 5.27 -10.56
N LEU A 285 3.18 4.57 -11.29
CA LEU A 285 2.57 5.10 -12.51
C LEU A 285 1.64 6.29 -12.17
N THR A 286 1.91 7.46 -12.76
CA THR A 286 1.08 8.66 -12.65
C THR A 286 0.29 8.92 -13.93
N THR A 287 -0.69 9.81 -13.89
CA THR A 287 -1.43 10.26 -15.08
C THR A 287 -0.53 10.96 -16.09
N ASP A 288 0.50 11.68 -15.62
CA ASP A 288 1.47 12.34 -16.51
C ASP A 288 2.33 11.32 -17.24
N MET A 289 2.77 10.26 -16.54
CA MET A 289 3.44 9.12 -17.18
C MET A 289 2.52 8.39 -18.16
N MET A 290 1.25 8.18 -17.80
CA MET A 290 0.26 7.59 -18.71
C MET A 290 0.15 8.40 -20.01
N LYS A 291 0.06 9.73 -19.90
CA LYS A 291 -0.02 10.64 -21.04
C LYS A 291 1.26 10.64 -21.88
N ASP A 292 2.41 10.86 -21.24
CA ASP A 292 3.69 11.06 -21.92
C ASP A 292 4.25 9.77 -22.54
N ILE A 293 3.99 8.60 -21.94
CA ILE A 293 4.53 7.32 -22.43
C ILE A 293 3.48 6.55 -23.24
N TYR A 294 2.24 6.43 -22.77
CA TYR A 294 1.27 5.50 -23.35
C TYR A 294 0.31 6.18 -24.32
N VAL A 295 -0.32 7.29 -23.94
CA VAL A 295 -1.24 8.03 -24.84
C VAL A 295 -0.48 8.50 -26.08
N LYS A 296 0.69 9.11 -25.90
CA LYS A 296 1.57 9.55 -26.99
C LYS A 296 1.86 8.45 -28.02
N ASN A 297 1.98 7.20 -27.58
CA ASN A 297 2.40 6.07 -28.43
C ASN A 297 1.25 5.08 -28.69
N TRP A 298 0.01 5.43 -28.35
CA TRP A 298 -1.11 4.49 -28.33
C TRP A 298 -1.37 3.84 -29.68
N ASP A 299 -1.46 4.64 -30.74
CA ASP A 299 -1.76 4.17 -32.09
C ASP A 299 -0.69 3.20 -32.62
N GLU A 300 0.59 3.49 -32.34
CA GLU A 300 1.69 2.61 -32.76
C GLU A 300 1.72 1.30 -31.96
N VAL A 301 1.49 1.36 -30.64
CA VAL A 301 1.37 0.17 -29.80
C VAL A 301 0.20 -0.71 -30.26
N GLU A 302 -0.96 -0.10 -30.51
CA GLU A 302 -2.14 -0.80 -31.03
C GLU A 302 -1.86 -1.43 -32.40
N ARG A 303 -1.29 -0.67 -33.34
CA ARG A 303 -0.94 -1.17 -34.67
C ARG A 303 0.02 -2.35 -34.60
N LEU A 304 1.05 -2.29 -33.77
CA LEU A 304 2.03 -3.37 -33.60
C LEU A 304 1.39 -4.64 -33.06
N VAL A 305 0.57 -4.54 -32.01
CA VAL A 305 -0.12 -5.70 -31.43
C VAL A 305 -1.10 -6.33 -32.42
N ARG A 306 -1.94 -5.53 -33.09
CA ARG A 306 -2.88 -6.06 -34.10
C ARG A 306 -2.17 -6.67 -35.30
N THR A 307 -1.04 -6.10 -35.73
CA THR A 307 -0.21 -6.68 -36.79
C THR A 307 0.36 -8.04 -36.36
N ALA A 308 0.83 -8.15 -35.12
CA ALA A 308 1.32 -9.41 -34.58
C ALA A 308 0.21 -10.47 -34.55
N GLU A 309 -0.98 -10.12 -34.06
CA GLU A 309 -2.15 -11.01 -34.02
C GLU A 309 -2.52 -11.56 -35.40
N GLY A 310 -2.45 -10.72 -36.44
CA GLY A 310 -2.72 -11.15 -37.82
C GLY A 310 -1.67 -12.11 -38.42
N LYS A 311 -0.44 -12.11 -37.88
CA LYS A 311 0.68 -12.94 -38.38
C LYS A 311 0.79 -14.29 -37.69
N VAL A 312 0.34 -14.39 -36.45
CA VAL A 312 0.52 -15.58 -35.61
C VAL A 312 -0.56 -16.62 -35.89
N GLN A 313 -0.13 -17.87 -36.08
CA GLN A 313 -1.05 -19.02 -36.22
C GLN A 313 -0.95 -20.01 -35.05
N ASP A 314 0.21 -20.09 -34.40
CA ASP A 314 0.45 -20.93 -33.24
C ASP A 314 -0.51 -20.59 -32.07
N PRO A 315 -1.24 -21.57 -31.51
CA PRO A 315 -2.21 -21.33 -30.44
C PRO A 315 -1.59 -20.73 -29.17
N ASP A 316 -0.40 -21.18 -28.76
CA ASP A 316 0.25 -20.70 -27.55
C ASP A 316 0.71 -19.24 -27.70
N ALA A 317 1.30 -18.91 -28.85
CA ALA A 317 1.66 -17.54 -29.19
C ALA A 317 0.42 -16.62 -29.29
N LYS A 318 -0.71 -17.11 -29.83
CA LYS A 318 -2.00 -16.38 -29.80
C LYS A 318 -2.47 -16.13 -28.38
N ALA A 319 -2.40 -17.14 -27.51
CA ALA A 319 -2.79 -16.99 -26.11
C ALA A 319 -1.91 -15.94 -25.40
N ARG A 320 -0.59 -15.95 -25.60
CA ARG A 320 0.32 -14.94 -25.05
C ARG A 320 0.03 -13.54 -25.60
N LEU A 321 -0.20 -13.38 -26.90
CA LEU A 321 -0.61 -12.10 -27.49
C LEU A 321 -1.93 -11.59 -26.91
N ALA A 322 -2.92 -12.47 -26.75
CA ALA A 322 -4.19 -12.10 -26.14
C ALA A 322 -4.01 -11.54 -24.73
N THR A 323 -3.05 -12.06 -23.93
CA THR A 323 -2.76 -11.49 -22.61
C THR A 323 -2.18 -10.07 -22.65
N ILE A 324 -1.44 -9.70 -23.71
CA ILE A 324 -1.01 -8.31 -23.95
C ILE A 324 -2.23 -7.46 -24.27
N GLY A 325 -3.07 -7.92 -25.20
CA GLY A 325 -4.31 -7.24 -25.57
C GLY A 325 -5.24 -7.00 -24.39
N MET A 326 -5.37 -7.96 -23.48
CA MET A 326 -6.13 -7.82 -22.23
C MET A 326 -5.61 -6.66 -21.36
N ASN A 327 -4.30 -6.53 -21.21
CA ASN A 327 -3.71 -5.41 -20.46
C ASN A 327 -3.95 -4.07 -21.16
N LEU A 328 -3.86 -4.04 -22.50
CA LEU A 328 -4.17 -2.84 -23.28
C LEU A 328 -5.66 -2.45 -23.16
N THR A 329 -6.59 -3.40 -23.11
CA THR A 329 -8.00 -3.12 -22.79
C THR A 329 -8.16 -2.46 -21.41
N VAL A 330 -7.44 -2.94 -20.39
CA VAL A 330 -7.44 -2.32 -19.05
C VAL A 330 -6.82 -0.92 -19.07
N MET A 331 -5.70 -0.74 -19.78
CA MET A 331 -5.05 0.55 -19.92
C MET A 331 -5.95 1.55 -20.64
N HIS A 332 -6.54 1.15 -21.77
CA HIS A 332 -7.47 1.96 -22.53
C HIS A 332 -8.64 2.45 -21.66
N TRP A 333 -9.24 1.54 -20.87
CA TRP A 333 -10.31 1.92 -19.95
C TRP A 333 -9.83 2.97 -18.93
N ASN A 334 -8.67 2.77 -18.29
CA ASN A 334 -8.12 3.74 -17.34
C ASN A 334 -7.84 5.11 -18.01
N LEU A 335 -7.22 5.13 -19.18
CA LEU A 335 -6.97 6.35 -19.94
C LEU A 335 -8.27 7.12 -20.23
N ARG A 336 -9.37 6.42 -20.54
CA ARG A 336 -10.70 7.02 -20.67
C ARG A 336 -11.21 7.61 -19.35
N GLN A 337 -11.12 6.86 -18.24
CA GLN A 337 -11.59 7.34 -16.93
C GLN A 337 -10.85 8.60 -16.47
N TYR A 338 -9.56 8.72 -16.80
CA TYR A 338 -8.76 9.92 -16.54
C TYR A 338 -8.93 11.02 -17.59
N LYS A 339 -9.81 10.84 -18.60
CA LYS A 339 -10.06 11.78 -19.70
C LYS A 339 -8.78 12.16 -20.47
N LEU A 340 -7.93 11.17 -20.70
CA LEU A 340 -6.64 11.34 -21.39
C LEU A 340 -6.69 11.01 -22.90
N LEU A 341 -7.83 10.57 -23.42
CA LEU A 341 -8.03 10.19 -24.82
C LEU A 341 -9.01 11.13 -25.51
N ASP A 342 -8.65 11.64 -26.68
CA ASP A 342 -9.51 12.55 -27.47
C ASP A 342 -10.65 11.78 -28.17
N ALA A 343 -10.36 10.61 -28.74
CA ALA A 343 -11.31 9.79 -29.50
C ALA A 343 -11.32 8.32 -29.00
N PRO A 344 -11.72 8.04 -27.75
CA PRO A 344 -11.57 6.72 -27.13
C PRO A 344 -12.30 5.59 -27.87
N LYS A 345 -13.38 5.89 -28.63
CA LYS A 345 -14.14 4.88 -29.37
C LYS A 345 -13.45 4.39 -30.65
N ALA A 346 -12.38 5.05 -31.09
CA ALA A 346 -11.64 4.66 -32.30
C ALA A 346 -10.69 3.47 -32.06
N SER A 347 -10.28 3.25 -30.81
CA SER A 347 -9.39 2.13 -30.46
C SER A 347 -10.13 0.80 -30.51
N SER A 348 -9.48 -0.22 -31.07
CA SER A 348 -9.93 -1.62 -31.01
C SER A 348 -9.91 -2.21 -29.59
N PHE A 349 -9.34 -1.51 -28.60
CA PHE A 349 -9.35 -1.90 -27.20
C PHE A 349 -10.48 -1.23 -26.39
N TYR A 350 -11.32 -0.41 -27.02
CA TYR A 350 -12.48 0.22 -26.38
C TYR A 350 -13.51 -0.82 -25.94
N LEU A 351 -13.87 -0.79 -24.66
CA LEU A 351 -15.06 -1.46 -24.13
C LEU A 351 -15.92 -0.47 -23.33
N PRO A 352 -17.26 -0.43 -23.52
CA PRO A 352 -18.17 0.26 -22.60
C PRO A 352 -18.00 -0.22 -21.15
N ASP A 353 -18.33 0.60 -20.15
CA ASP A 353 -18.10 0.29 -18.73
C ASP A 353 -18.66 -1.08 -18.30
N LEU A 354 -19.93 -1.37 -18.62
CA LEU A 354 -20.55 -2.65 -18.28
C LEU A 354 -19.82 -3.85 -18.92
N THR A 355 -19.46 -3.74 -20.20
CA THR A 355 -18.71 -4.78 -20.92
C THR A 355 -17.30 -4.94 -20.35
N PHE A 356 -16.67 -3.84 -19.96
CA PHE A 356 -15.34 -3.86 -19.32
C PHE A 356 -15.39 -4.55 -17.95
N PHE A 357 -16.46 -4.35 -17.17
CA PHE A 357 -16.62 -5.00 -15.87
C PHE A 357 -16.77 -6.52 -16.02
N GLU A 358 -17.58 -6.98 -16.98
CA GLU A 358 -17.69 -8.41 -17.29
C GLU A 358 -16.38 -8.98 -17.85
N PHE A 359 -15.66 -8.21 -18.67
CA PHE A 359 -14.31 -8.56 -19.11
C PHE A 359 -13.35 -8.76 -17.92
N LEU A 360 -13.30 -7.86 -16.94
CA LEU A 360 -12.44 -8.04 -15.78
C LEU A 360 -12.86 -9.22 -14.91
N LYS A 361 -14.17 -9.43 -14.75
CA LYS A 361 -14.73 -10.54 -13.97
C LYS A 361 -14.32 -11.88 -14.56
N THR A 362 -14.41 -12.05 -15.88
CA THR A 362 -14.05 -13.30 -16.59
C THR A 362 -12.54 -13.60 -16.57
N HIS A 363 -11.69 -12.57 -16.39
CA HIS A 363 -10.23 -12.73 -16.36
C HIS A 363 -9.61 -12.62 -14.96
N ARG A 364 -10.45 -12.57 -13.92
CA ARG A 364 -10.03 -12.45 -12.52
C ARG A 364 -9.14 -13.64 -12.12
N GLY A 365 -8.01 -13.35 -11.46
CA GLY A 365 -7.08 -14.38 -11.01
C GLY A 365 -6.27 -15.05 -12.13
N SER A 366 -6.43 -14.63 -13.38
CA SER A 366 -5.57 -15.10 -14.48
C SER A 366 -4.15 -14.55 -14.35
N LEU A 367 -3.19 -15.21 -15.03
CA LEU A 367 -1.82 -14.70 -15.18
C LEU A 367 -1.72 -13.55 -16.20
N ALA A 368 -2.80 -13.24 -16.92
CA ALA A 368 -2.80 -12.19 -17.94
C ALA A 368 -2.78 -10.80 -17.30
N LEU A 369 -3.69 -10.55 -16.36
CA LEU A 369 -3.86 -9.25 -15.71
C LEU A 369 -3.15 -9.20 -14.35
N HIS A 370 -3.03 -8.01 -13.76
CA HIS A 370 -2.58 -7.90 -12.37
C HIS A 370 -3.42 -8.82 -11.50
N PRO A 371 -2.81 -9.83 -10.83
CA PRO A 371 -3.57 -10.80 -10.08
C PRO A 371 -4.22 -10.08 -8.90
N THR A 372 -5.49 -9.73 -9.05
CA THR A 372 -6.34 -9.48 -7.90
C THR A 372 -6.53 -10.87 -7.29
N LYS A 373 -5.98 -11.10 -6.09
CA LYS A 373 -6.20 -12.37 -5.39
C LYS A 373 -7.70 -12.67 -5.47
N ALA A 374 -8.08 -13.76 -6.14
CA ALA A 374 -9.41 -14.29 -6.00
C ALA A 374 -9.55 -14.58 -4.51
N LYS A 375 -10.25 -13.73 -3.78
CA LYS A 375 -10.61 -14.05 -2.40
C LYS A 375 -11.64 -15.17 -2.54
N ASN A 376 -11.17 -16.41 -2.68
CA ASN A 376 -11.98 -17.64 -2.68
C ASN A 376 -12.61 -17.92 -1.30
N LYS A 377 -12.65 -16.92 -0.42
CA LYS A 377 -13.51 -16.93 0.74
C LYS A 377 -14.45 -15.75 0.55
N THR A 378 -15.73 -16.06 0.31
CA THR A 378 -16.83 -15.13 0.58
C THR A 378 -16.50 -14.44 1.90
N LYS A 379 -16.48 -13.11 1.90
CA LYS A 379 -16.14 -12.38 3.13
C LYS A 379 -17.26 -12.66 4.12
N THR A 380 -17.05 -13.63 5.01
CA THR A 380 -18.07 -14.01 5.98
C THR A 380 -18.11 -12.93 7.06
N PHE A 381 -19.18 -12.15 7.07
CA PHE A 381 -19.49 -11.25 8.18
C PHE A 381 -20.09 -12.10 9.30
N ARG A 382 -19.21 -12.74 10.09
CA ARG A 382 -19.59 -13.71 11.14
C ARG A 382 -20.44 -13.12 12.27
N GLN A 383 -20.57 -11.80 12.33
CA GLN A 383 -21.29 -11.09 13.38
C GLN A 383 -22.50 -10.41 12.75
N LYS A 384 -23.69 -10.81 13.18
CA LYS A 384 -24.93 -10.10 12.82
C LYS A 384 -24.91 -8.71 13.45
N LEU A 385 -25.50 -7.75 12.74
CA LEU A 385 -25.56 -6.36 13.18
C LEU A 385 -27.00 -6.01 13.55
N ALA A 386 -27.17 -5.36 14.70
CA ALA A 386 -28.37 -4.63 15.04
C ALA A 386 -28.20 -3.21 14.50
N LEU A 387 -29.16 -2.79 13.67
CA LEU A 387 -29.13 -1.51 12.96
C LEU A 387 -30.35 -0.69 13.31
N ALA A 388 -30.15 0.58 13.63
CA ALA A 388 -31.23 1.50 13.93
C ALA A 388 -30.94 2.87 13.28
N PRO A 389 -31.71 3.29 12.27
CA PRO A 389 -31.65 4.66 11.76
C PRO A 389 -31.88 5.66 12.89
N ALA A 390 -31.07 6.72 12.94
CA ALA A 390 -31.25 7.78 13.92
C ALA A 390 -32.60 8.48 13.68
N LYS A 391 -33.39 8.65 14.75
CA LYS A 391 -34.59 9.48 14.70
C LYS A 391 -34.24 10.97 14.70
N ASP A 392 -33.25 11.33 15.50
CA ASP A 392 -32.68 12.66 15.60
C ASP A 392 -31.21 12.53 15.98
N VAL A 393 -30.36 13.38 15.41
CA VAL A 393 -28.95 13.52 15.76
C VAL A 393 -28.80 14.94 16.29
N PRO A 394 -28.46 15.15 17.57
CA PRO A 394 -28.39 16.48 18.14
C PRO A 394 -27.14 17.25 17.68
N ALA A 395 -27.19 18.57 17.81
CA ALA A 395 -26.07 19.48 17.55
C ALA A 395 -25.40 19.28 16.16
N THR A 396 -26.20 19.07 15.12
CA THR A 396 -25.71 18.85 13.76
C THR A 396 -25.19 20.13 13.10
N ASP A 397 -24.18 19.95 12.27
CA ASP A 397 -23.62 21.01 11.43
C ASP A 397 -23.90 20.68 9.96
N PRO A 398 -23.84 21.67 9.04
CA PRO A 398 -24.01 21.43 7.61
C PRO A 398 -22.99 20.40 7.08
N VAL A 399 -23.48 19.45 6.29
CA VAL A 399 -22.61 18.47 5.61
C VAL A 399 -21.82 19.19 4.51
N THR A 400 -20.50 19.12 4.61
CA THR A 400 -19.55 19.62 3.62
C THR A 400 -19.11 18.48 2.72
N PRO A 401 -18.66 18.75 1.48
CA PRO A 401 -18.03 17.73 0.66
C PRO A 401 -16.87 17.07 1.43
N PHE A 402 -16.88 15.75 1.58
CA PHE A 402 -15.83 15.00 2.26
C PHE A 402 -15.22 13.94 1.35
N ARG A 403 -13.93 13.62 1.51
CA ARG A 403 -13.31 12.50 0.78
C ARG A 403 -12.85 11.42 1.74
N LEU A 404 -13.37 10.21 1.52
CA LEU A 404 -12.85 9.01 2.14
C LEU A 404 -11.57 8.58 1.42
N ARG A 405 -10.60 8.06 2.17
CA ARG A 405 -9.37 7.48 1.62
C ARG A 405 -9.17 6.04 2.05
N GLY A 406 -8.72 5.25 1.09
CA GLY A 406 -8.39 3.84 1.31
C GLY A 406 -9.60 2.93 1.45
N ASN A 407 -9.36 1.74 1.99
CA ASN A 407 -10.37 0.69 2.02
C ASN A 407 -11.50 1.07 2.97
N GLN A 408 -12.75 0.86 2.55
CA GLN A 408 -13.93 1.19 3.36
C GLN A 408 -14.79 -0.05 3.57
N HIS A 409 -15.44 -0.12 4.72
CA HIS A 409 -16.57 -1.03 4.96
C HIS A 409 -17.74 -0.18 5.43
N ILE A 410 -18.76 -0.09 4.58
CA ILE A 410 -19.99 0.65 4.80
C ILE A 410 -21.12 -0.35 5.02
N VAL A 411 -22.02 -0.03 5.95
CA VAL A 411 -23.31 -0.72 6.08
C VAL A 411 -24.41 0.20 5.59
N LEU A 412 -25.31 -0.34 4.77
CA LEU A 412 -26.42 0.35 4.14
C LEU A 412 -27.72 -0.27 4.65
N TYR A 413 -28.61 0.55 5.20
CA TYR A 413 -29.91 0.15 5.73
C TYR A 413 -31.03 0.82 4.91
N PRO A 414 -31.91 0.04 4.24
CA PRO A 414 -33.02 0.61 3.48
C PRO A 414 -34.00 1.37 4.39
N VAL A 415 -34.42 2.57 3.99
CA VAL A 415 -35.42 3.35 4.74
C VAL A 415 -36.72 3.42 3.92
N GLY A 416 -37.82 2.93 4.49
CA GLY A 416 -39.11 2.81 3.79
C GLY A 416 -39.16 1.62 2.82
N THR A 417 -39.86 1.77 1.68
CA THR A 417 -39.90 0.78 0.59
C THR A 417 -38.83 1.04 -0.49
N GLY A 418 -37.93 2.00 -0.27
CA GLY A 418 -37.05 2.54 -1.30
C GLY A 418 -35.84 1.65 -1.57
N ASN A 419 -35.53 1.46 -2.85
CA ASN A 419 -34.24 0.94 -3.28
C ASN A 419 -33.11 1.87 -2.82
N ILE A 420 -31.92 1.31 -2.61
CA ILE A 420 -30.72 2.09 -2.26
C ILE A 420 -29.89 2.31 -3.50
N ASP A 421 -29.55 3.58 -3.76
CA ASP A 421 -28.60 3.96 -4.79
C ASP A 421 -27.31 4.48 -4.14
N VAL A 422 -26.17 3.92 -4.54
CA VAL A 422 -24.85 4.40 -4.12
C VAL A 422 -24.11 4.98 -5.33
N GLN A 423 -23.84 6.28 -5.27
CA GLN A 423 -23.13 7.02 -6.30
C GLN A 423 -21.74 7.43 -5.79
N PHE A 424 -20.71 7.18 -6.61
CA PHE A 424 -19.36 7.64 -6.34
C PHE A 424 -19.03 8.89 -7.18
N SER A 425 -18.17 9.75 -6.64
CA SER A 425 -17.64 10.91 -7.38
C SER A 425 -16.25 11.30 -6.87
N SER A 426 -15.59 12.24 -7.56
CA SER A 426 -14.24 12.72 -7.21
C SER A 426 -13.22 11.60 -6.97
N ILE A 427 -13.29 10.53 -7.79
CA ILE A 427 -12.44 9.35 -7.65
C ILE A 427 -11.03 9.73 -8.07
N SER A 428 -10.07 9.54 -7.18
CA SER A 428 -8.64 9.69 -7.44
C SER A 428 -7.94 8.39 -7.10
N ALA A 429 -7.40 7.73 -8.12
CA ALA A 429 -6.60 6.51 -7.98
C ALA A 429 -5.26 6.67 -8.69
N ARG A 430 -4.19 6.07 -8.16
CA ARG A 430 -2.83 6.12 -8.74
C ARG A 430 -2.41 4.71 -9.16
N GLY A 431 -2.75 4.32 -10.38
CA GLY A 431 -2.39 3.01 -10.92
C GLY A 431 -3.08 1.82 -10.23
N LYS A 432 -4.24 2.02 -9.60
CA LYS A 432 -5.04 0.97 -8.94
C LYS A 432 -6.47 1.00 -9.46
N LEU A 433 -7.09 -0.16 -9.66
CA LEU A 433 -8.52 -0.28 -9.92
C LEU A 433 -9.26 -0.31 -8.58
N VAL A 434 -10.17 0.65 -8.34
CA VAL A 434 -10.97 0.68 -7.12
C VAL A 434 -12.14 -0.28 -7.29
N THR A 435 -12.15 -1.38 -6.52
CA THR A 435 -13.20 -2.41 -6.58
C THR A 435 -14.16 -2.29 -5.40
N TYR A 436 -15.42 -2.66 -5.59
CA TYR A 436 -16.39 -2.86 -4.51
C TYR A 436 -16.98 -4.28 -4.53
N ALA A 437 -17.50 -4.71 -3.38
CA ALA A 437 -18.38 -5.87 -3.26
C ALA A 437 -19.47 -5.59 -2.23
N VAL A 438 -20.70 -5.90 -2.58
CA VAL A 438 -21.89 -5.79 -1.75
C VAL A 438 -22.35 -7.17 -1.33
N HIS A 439 -22.54 -7.36 -0.04
CA HIS A 439 -23.10 -8.59 0.51
C HIS A 439 -24.37 -8.28 1.31
N GLY A 440 -25.33 -9.19 1.34
CA GLY A 440 -26.48 -9.07 2.22
C GLY A 440 -26.15 -9.44 3.67
N ALA A 441 -27.16 -9.42 4.53
CA ALA A 441 -27.03 -9.61 5.97
C ALA A 441 -26.52 -11.01 6.35
N ASN A 442 -26.71 -12.01 5.48
CA ASN A 442 -26.25 -13.38 5.67
C ASN A 442 -24.94 -13.67 4.92
N SER A 443 -24.22 -12.63 4.50
CA SER A 443 -22.95 -12.69 3.75
C SER A 443 -23.05 -13.27 2.33
N GLU A 444 -24.25 -13.38 1.76
CA GLU A 444 -24.47 -13.66 0.35
C GLU A 444 -23.97 -12.49 -0.50
N GLU A 445 -23.20 -12.76 -1.57
CA GLU A 445 -22.76 -11.72 -2.50
C GLU A 445 -23.95 -11.27 -3.35
N VAL A 446 -24.28 -9.98 -3.29
CA VAL A 446 -25.38 -9.37 -4.06
C VAL A 446 -24.86 -8.84 -5.40
N THR A 447 -23.75 -8.09 -5.34
CA THR A 447 -23.08 -7.56 -6.53
C THR A 447 -21.64 -7.19 -6.20
N ALA A 448 -20.75 -7.22 -7.19
CA ALA A 448 -19.38 -6.75 -7.05
C ALA A 448 -18.91 -6.17 -8.38
N GLY A 449 -18.03 -5.16 -8.33
CA GLY A 449 -17.62 -4.46 -9.53
C GLY A 449 -16.49 -3.46 -9.30
N LEU A 450 -16.29 -2.60 -10.29
CA LEU A 450 -15.42 -1.44 -10.19
C LEU A 450 -16.20 -0.19 -9.82
N MET A 451 -15.59 0.66 -9.01
CA MET A 451 -16.10 1.98 -8.73
C MET A 451 -16.11 2.81 -10.02
N SER A 452 -17.29 3.33 -10.36
CA SER A 452 -17.50 4.22 -11.51
C SER A 452 -18.22 5.48 -11.03
N ALA A 453 -17.90 6.61 -11.66
CA ALA A 453 -18.66 7.84 -11.50
C ALA A 453 -19.91 7.85 -12.40
N GLU A 454 -19.99 6.97 -13.40
CA GLU A 454 -21.08 6.91 -14.38
C GLU A 454 -22.10 5.82 -14.04
N VAL A 455 -21.66 4.71 -13.43
CA VAL A 455 -22.51 3.56 -13.09
C VAL A 455 -22.70 3.47 -11.57
N PRO A 456 -23.86 3.90 -11.02
CA PRO A 456 -24.18 3.73 -9.61
C PRO A 456 -24.41 2.26 -9.24
N ILE A 457 -24.33 1.95 -7.95
CA ILE A 457 -24.77 0.66 -7.40
C ILE A 457 -26.26 0.78 -7.08
N HIS A 458 -27.07 -0.09 -7.68
CA HIS A 458 -28.50 -0.21 -7.40
C HIS A 458 -28.75 -1.44 -6.52
N LEU A 459 -29.40 -1.26 -5.37
CA LEU A 459 -29.74 -2.34 -4.44
C LEU A 459 -31.24 -2.36 -4.15
N GLU A 460 -31.87 -3.51 -4.36
CA GLU A 460 -33.29 -3.70 -4.10
C GLU A 460 -33.55 -3.95 -2.61
N ALA A 461 -34.46 -3.18 -2.00
CA ALA A 461 -34.73 -3.26 -0.56
C ALA A 461 -35.25 -4.63 -0.08
N ALA A 462 -35.99 -5.34 -0.94
CA ALA A 462 -36.51 -6.68 -0.63
C ALA A 462 -35.42 -7.77 -0.60
N GLY A 463 -34.22 -7.48 -1.13
CA GLY A 463 -33.14 -8.46 -1.26
C GLY A 463 -32.43 -8.79 0.06
N SER A 464 -32.40 -7.88 1.03
CA SER A 464 -31.77 -8.08 2.34
C SER A 464 -32.18 -6.98 3.33
N PRO A 465 -32.30 -7.25 4.64
CA PRO A 465 -32.62 -6.22 5.64
C PRO A 465 -31.56 -5.11 5.75
N TYR A 466 -30.33 -5.39 5.31
CA TYR A 466 -29.25 -4.43 5.17
C TYR A 466 -28.13 -5.00 4.30
N PHE A 467 -27.21 -4.15 3.85
CA PHE A 467 -26.10 -4.55 2.98
C PHE A 467 -24.74 -4.13 3.55
N HIS A 468 -23.74 -4.99 3.39
CA HIS A 468 -22.33 -4.68 3.59
C HIS A 468 -21.70 -4.27 2.26
N LEU A 469 -21.40 -2.98 2.09
CA LEU A 469 -20.59 -2.47 0.98
C LEU A 469 -19.12 -2.42 1.41
N THR A 470 -18.27 -3.22 0.77
CA THR A 470 -16.82 -3.20 0.99
C THR A 470 -16.11 -2.63 -0.22
N ILE A 471 -15.17 -1.72 0.01
CA ILE A 471 -14.42 -1.02 -1.03
C ILE A 471 -12.92 -1.27 -0.82
N SER A 472 -12.24 -1.72 -1.88
CA SER A 472 -10.78 -1.85 -1.90
C SER A 472 -10.18 -0.72 -2.73
N ALA A 473 -9.80 0.36 -2.05
CA ALA A 473 -9.29 1.57 -2.69
C ALA A 473 -7.78 1.75 -2.50
N GLY A 474 -7.12 1.04 -1.57
CA GLY A 474 -5.68 1.20 -1.33
C GLY A 474 -5.33 2.61 -0.88
N SER A 475 -4.63 3.40 -1.71
CA SER A 475 -4.37 4.83 -1.45
C SER A 475 -5.31 5.76 -2.22
N ALA A 476 -6.29 5.22 -2.94
CA ALA A 476 -7.26 6.01 -3.68
C ALA A 476 -8.20 6.75 -2.72
N SER A 477 -8.75 7.87 -3.19
CA SER A 477 -9.77 8.64 -2.47
C SER A 477 -11.00 8.83 -3.34
N PHE A 478 -12.15 8.99 -2.71
CA PHE A 478 -13.44 9.11 -3.39
C PHE A 478 -14.47 9.75 -2.46
N MET A 479 -15.54 10.25 -3.07
CA MET A 479 -16.75 10.66 -2.38
C MET A 479 -17.82 9.59 -2.59
N VAL A 480 -18.67 9.39 -1.59
CA VAL A 480 -19.82 8.48 -1.66
C VAL A 480 -21.09 9.28 -1.33
N ASN A 481 -22.14 9.05 -2.11
CA ASN A 481 -23.47 9.58 -1.87
C ASN A 481 -24.46 8.41 -1.87
N VAL A 482 -25.30 8.34 -0.84
CA VAL A 482 -26.29 7.27 -0.67
C VAL A 482 -27.68 7.89 -0.73
N ARG A 483 -28.58 7.31 -1.52
CA ARG A 483 -30.01 7.68 -1.57
C ARG A 483 -30.87 6.49 -1.17
N GLY A 484 -32.01 6.76 -0.52
CA GLY A 484 -32.97 5.72 -0.13
C GLY A 484 -32.59 4.88 1.10
N GLY A 485 -31.51 5.23 1.80
CA GLY A 485 -31.07 4.48 2.99
C GLY A 485 -30.27 5.28 4.00
N ALA A 486 -30.26 4.79 5.24
CA ALA A 486 -29.35 5.20 6.30
C ALA A 486 -28.05 4.39 6.20
N TRP A 487 -26.92 4.95 6.62
CA TRP A 487 -25.63 4.27 6.47
C TRP A 487 -24.59 4.68 7.50
N ALA A 488 -23.63 3.79 7.72
CA ALA A 488 -22.47 4.04 8.55
C ALA A 488 -21.21 3.43 7.94
N VAL A 489 -20.06 4.06 8.21
CA VAL A 489 -18.73 3.58 7.79
C VAL A 489 -17.96 3.07 9.00
N LYS A 490 -17.41 1.87 8.89
CA LYS A 490 -16.61 1.20 9.91
C LYS A 490 -15.20 1.78 9.89
N GLN A 491 -14.66 2.09 11.07
CA GLN A 491 -13.23 2.31 11.22
C GLN A 491 -12.48 1.00 10.92
N PRO A 492 -11.40 0.99 10.12
CA PRO A 492 -10.65 -0.23 9.84
C PRO A 492 -10.16 -0.90 11.15
N SER A 493 -10.44 -2.19 11.35
CA SER A 493 -10.02 -2.94 12.55
C SER A 493 -9.01 -4.07 12.29
N ASP A 494 -8.84 -4.49 11.03
CA ASP A 494 -8.26 -5.82 10.71
C ASP A 494 -6.92 -5.77 9.94
N SER A 495 -6.18 -4.67 10.02
CA SER A 495 -4.85 -4.61 9.39
C SER A 495 -3.85 -3.91 10.28
N LEU A 496 -2.60 -4.38 10.25
CA LEU A 496 -1.39 -3.78 10.82
C LEU A 496 -1.08 -2.35 10.29
N ASP A 497 -2.06 -1.64 9.73
CA ASP A 497 -2.05 -0.27 9.20
C ASP A 497 -3.33 0.52 9.62
N SER A 498 -4.15 0.00 10.55
CA SER A 498 -5.45 0.59 10.94
C SER A 498 -5.31 1.83 11.81
N LYS A 499 -5.32 3.00 11.17
CA LYS A 499 -5.28 4.31 11.85
C LYS A 499 -6.66 4.91 12.16
N GLY A 500 -7.75 4.19 11.87
CA GLY A 500 -9.12 4.70 11.99
C GLY A 500 -9.73 5.18 10.66
N LEU A 501 -10.85 5.89 10.74
CA LEU A 501 -11.52 6.49 9.59
C LEU A 501 -10.64 7.57 8.97
N HIS A 502 -10.32 7.41 7.68
CA HIS A 502 -9.34 8.24 6.97
C HIS A 502 -10.01 9.22 6.03
N LEU A 503 -9.81 10.52 6.29
CA LEU A 503 -10.29 11.62 5.47
C LEU A 503 -9.13 12.34 4.78
N LEU A 504 -9.38 12.91 3.59
CA LEU A 504 -8.36 13.52 2.74
C LEU A 504 -8.82 14.86 2.16
N ASN A 505 -8.04 15.94 2.34
CA ASN A 505 -8.28 17.32 1.86
C ASN A 505 -9.58 18.01 2.30
N LYS A 506 -10.72 17.32 2.23
CA LYS A 506 -12.03 17.82 2.59
C LYS A 506 -12.64 16.90 3.64
N VAL A 507 -13.02 17.50 4.75
CA VAL A 507 -13.60 16.84 5.92
C VAL A 507 -15.03 17.34 6.15
N THR A 508 -15.79 16.56 6.89
CA THR A 508 -17.11 16.92 7.41
C THR A 508 -17.17 16.49 8.88
N PRO A 509 -18.04 17.08 9.71
CA PRO A 509 -18.26 16.60 11.06
C PRO A 509 -18.65 15.12 11.07
N ILE A 510 -18.05 14.36 11.98
CA ILE A 510 -18.23 12.91 12.08
C ILE A 510 -19.08 12.64 13.30
N TYR A 511 -20.07 11.78 13.13
CA TYR A 511 -21.00 11.39 14.19
C TYR A 511 -20.81 9.93 14.56
N PHE A 512 -20.96 9.59 15.83
CA PHE A 512 -20.94 8.20 16.31
C PHE A 512 -21.84 8.03 17.52
N HIS A 513 -22.34 6.82 17.71
CA HIS A 513 -23.24 6.49 18.81
C HIS A 513 -22.47 5.82 19.96
N VAL A 514 -22.63 6.36 21.17
CA VAL A 514 -22.11 5.82 22.43
C VAL A 514 -23.22 4.99 23.11
N PRO A 515 -23.08 3.66 23.21
CA PRO A 515 -24.05 2.79 23.86
C PRO A 515 -24.23 3.06 25.35
N GLU A 516 -25.37 2.65 25.92
CA GLU A 516 -25.73 2.94 27.32
C GLU A 516 -24.76 2.36 28.36
N GLN A 517 -24.11 1.24 28.03
CA GLN A 517 -23.20 0.51 28.91
C GLN A 517 -21.76 1.07 28.94
N VAL A 518 -21.44 2.05 28.09
CA VAL A 518 -20.08 2.60 27.99
C VAL A 518 -19.90 3.70 29.02
N ALA A 519 -19.04 3.45 30.01
CA ALA A 519 -18.70 4.41 31.07
C ALA A 519 -17.59 5.39 30.65
N SER A 520 -16.65 4.93 29.82
CA SER A 520 -15.65 5.78 29.20
C SER A 520 -15.23 5.20 27.85
N PHE A 521 -14.66 6.01 26.97
CA PHE A 521 -14.09 5.54 25.72
C PHE A 521 -12.84 6.30 25.33
N HIS A 522 -11.96 5.64 24.59
CA HIS A 522 -10.84 6.33 23.96
C HIS A 522 -11.25 6.92 22.62
N LEU A 523 -10.77 8.13 22.33
CA LEU A 523 -10.80 8.72 20.99
C LEU A 523 -9.42 9.29 20.67
N SER A 524 -8.98 9.10 19.43
CA SER A 524 -7.75 9.69 18.92
C SER A 524 -7.97 10.44 17.61
N LEU A 525 -7.36 11.62 17.54
CA LEU A 525 -7.05 12.31 16.30
C LEU A 525 -5.61 11.99 15.91
N GLN A 526 -5.37 11.74 14.64
CA GLN A 526 -4.02 11.50 14.10
C GLN A 526 -3.80 12.29 12.82
N ALA A 527 -2.60 12.85 12.67
CA ALA A 527 -2.10 13.57 11.50
C ALA A 527 -0.58 13.37 11.34
N THR A 528 0.04 14.10 10.41
CA THR A 528 1.46 13.98 10.04
C THR A 528 2.17 15.36 10.06
N PRO A 529 2.32 15.98 11.24
CA PRO A 529 2.92 17.30 11.37
C PRO A 529 4.39 17.32 10.89
N PRO A 530 4.92 18.50 10.47
CA PRO A 530 4.25 19.80 10.46
C PRO A 530 3.44 20.08 9.18
N GLY A 531 3.53 19.21 8.16
CA GLY A 531 2.90 19.46 6.86
C GLY A 531 1.39 19.19 6.87
N GLU A 532 1.00 18.06 7.45
CA GLU A 532 -0.37 17.56 7.51
C GLU A 532 -0.84 17.62 8.95
N THR A 533 -1.78 18.49 9.26
CA THR A 533 -2.16 18.84 10.64
C THR A 533 -3.67 18.96 10.74
N ALA A 534 -4.16 18.72 11.95
CA ALA A 534 -5.57 18.90 12.27
C ALA A 534 -5.74 19.22 13.75
N ILE A 535 -6.76 20.02 14.02
CA ILE A 535 -7.36 20.11 15.34
C ILE A 535 -8.78 19.55 15.26
N ALA A 536 -9.31 19.10 16.40
CA ALA A 536 -10.70 18.69 16.46
C ALA A 536 -11.33 19.04 17.80
N THR A 537 -12.64 19.27 17.78
CA THR A 537 -13.45 19.42 18.99
C THR A 537 -14.47 18.30 19.03
N LEU A 538 -14.48 17.56 20.13
CA LEU A 538 -15.49 16.56 20.46
C LEU A 538 -16.63 17.23 21.23
N PHE A 539 -17.85 16.99 20.80
CA PHE A 539 -19.08 17.49 21.40
C PHE A 539 -19.92 16.34 21.92
N ALA A 540 -20.44 16.50 23.15
CA ALA A 540 -21.40 15.58 23.74
C ALA A 540 -22.81 15.76 23.12
N PRO A 541 -23.77 14.87 23.41
CA PRO A 541 -25.11 14.92 22.82
C PRO A 541 -25.88 16.23 23.06
N ASP A 542 -25.60 16.96 24.14
CA ASP A 542 -26.20 18.26 24.44
C ASP A 542 -25.57 19.44 23.68
N GLY A 543 -24.53 19.17 22.87
CA GLY A 543 -23.80 20.17 22.10
C GLY A 543 -22.65 20.85 22.85
N ARG A 544 -22.37 20.48 24.10
CA ARG A 544 -21.22 21.04 24.84
C ARG A 544 -19.91 20.46 24.31
N ALA A 545 -18.84 21.27 24.29
CA ALA A 545 -17.50 20.78 24.01
C ALA A 545 -17.00 19.90 25.17
N ALA A 546 -16.70 18.63 24.88
CA ALA A 546 -16.23 17.65 25.86
C ALA A 546 -14.70 17.51 25.87
N ALA A 547 -14.06 17.64 24.71
CA ALA A 547 -12.60 17.61 24.58
C ALA A 547 -12.14 18.30 23.29
N THR A 548 -10.90 18.78 23.29
CA THR A 548 -10.20 19.24 22.08
C THR A 548 -9.03 18.31 21.77
N TYR A 549 -8.59 18.28 20.52
CA TYR A 549 -7.45 17.48 20.05
C TYR A 549 -6.56 18.36 19.19
N ASP A 550 -5.24 18.21 19.33
CA ASP A 550 -4.27 19.00 18.58
C ASP A 550 -3.12 18.13 18.03
N CYS A 551 -3.08 17.99 16.71
CA CYS A 551 -2.02 17.30 16.00
C CYS A 551 -1.10 18.26 15.21
N SER A 552 -0.91 19.49 15.70
CA SER A 552 0.02 20.47 15.11
C SER A 552 1.49 20.11 15.36
N GLU A 553 1.78 19.49 16.50
CA GLU A 553 3.13 19.06 16.89
C GLU A 553 3.23 17.54 17.12
N LEU A 554 2.16 16.95 17.68
CA LEU A 554 2.09 15.53 17.98
C LEU A 554 1.38 14.78 16.84
N PRO A 555 1.91 13.63 16.37
CA PRO A 555 1.28 12.87 15.30
C PRO A 555 -0.02 12.17 15.75
N VAL A 556 -0.21 11.93 17.05
CA VAL A 556 -1.41 11.30 17.60
C VAL A 556 -1.75 11.98 18.93
N ASP A 557 -2.94 12.56 19.02
CA ASP A 557 -3.54 13.02 20.28
C ASP A 557 -4.68 12.07 20.65
N ARG A 558 -4.49 11.30 21.73
CA ARG A 558 -5.44 10.29 22.22
C ARG A 558 -5.89 10.65 23.63
N LYS A 559 -7.20 10.62 23.86
CA LYS A 559 -7.81 10.93 25.16
C LYS A 559 -8.78 9.84 25.58
N ASN A 560 -8.88 9.62 26.89
CA ASN A 560 -9.97 8.85 27.51
C ASN A 560 -11.07 9.83 27.91
N ILE A 561 -12.30 9.56 27.49
CA ILE A 561 -13.48 10.42 27.70
C ILE A 561 -14.46 9.70 28.61
N GLU A 562 -14.74 10.28 29.77
CA GLU A 562 -15.79 9.80 30.68
C GLU A 562 -17.18 10.11 30.13
N VAL A 563 -18.11 9.16 30.28
CA VAL A 563 -19.48 9.23 29.78
C VAL A 563 -20.44 9.22 30.96
N ASN A 564 -21.07 10.35 31.24
CA ASN A 564 -22.14 10.40 32.23
C ASN A 564 -23.45 9.90 31.62
N PRO A 565 -24.44 9.47 32.43
CA PRO A 565 -25.75 9.06 31.93
C PRO A 565 -26.43 10.00 30.89
N PRO A 566 -26.42 11.34 31.03
CA PRO A 566 -26.98 12.24 30.02
C PRO A 566 -26.14 12.34 28.73
N ASP A 567 -24.89 11.88 28.77
CA ASP A 567 -23.97 11.94 27.63
C ASP A 567 -24.05 10.69 26.73
N ARG A 568 -25.08 9.87 26.88
CA ARG A 568 -25.30 8.67 26.06
C ARG A 568 -25.99 9.04 24.74
N GLY A 569 -25.72 8.27 23.68
CA GLY A 569 -26.29 8.51 22.36
C GLY A 569 -25.31 9.12 21.36
N TRP A 570 -25.75 10.09 20.57
CA TRP A 570 -24.98 10.60 19.43
C TRP A 570 -24.01 11.71 19.81
N TRP A 571 -22.73 11.47 19.53
CA TRP A 571 -21.64 12.43 19.69
C TRP A 571 -21.19 12.95 18.34
N LYS A 572 -20.58 14.14 18.34
CA LYS A 572 -20.01 14.78 17.15
C LYS A 572 -18.55 15.11 17.37
N ILE A 573 -17.69 14.79 16.41
CA ILE A 573 -16.34 15.35 16.32
C ILE A 573 -16.25 16.25 15.09
N ALA A 574 -15.94 17.52 15.32
CA ALA A 574 -15.72 18.52 14.29
C ALA A 574 -14.23 18.71 14.07
N ILE A 575 -13.75 18.39 12.87
CA ILE A 575 -12.35 18.56 12.47
C ILE A 575 -12.19 19.93 11.83
N ALA A 576 -11.14 20.65 12.20
CA ALA A 576 -10.81 21.95 11.65
C ALA A 576 -9.31 22.06 11.30
N PRO A 577 -8.93 23.01 10.43
CA PRO A 577 -7.53 23.34 10.19
C PRO A 577 -6.83 23.79 11.47
N ALA A 578 -5.62 23.27 11.67
CA ALA A 578 -4.71 23.75 12.69
C ALA A 578 -4.09 25.11 12.27
N PRO A 579 -3.46 25.86 13.19
CA PRO A 579 -2.80 27.14 12.86
C PRO A 579 -1.66 27.02 11.83
N THR A 580 -1.05 25.84 11.71
CA THR A 580 0.02 25.52 10.76
C THR A 580 -0.35 24.25 10.00
N GLY A 581 0.22 24.03 8.82
CA GLY A 581 -0.04 22.85 7.98
C GLY A 581 -1.38 22.91 7.26
N VAL A 582 -1.78 21.78 6.67
CA VAL A 582 -3.06 21.62 5.97
C VAL A 582 -3.80 20.39 6.47
N VAL A 583 -5.13 20.43 6.43
CA VAL A 583 -5.99 19.27 6.68
C VAL A 583 -5.90 18.32 5.50
N ASP A 584 -4.85 17.52 5.47
CA ASP A 584 -4.69 16.41 4.55
C ASP A 584 -4.25 15.16 5.32
N ASP A 585 -4.64 13.98 4.83
CA ASP A 585 -4.40 12.69 5.47
C ASP A 585 -4.67 12.71 7.01
N VAL A 586 -5.95 12.85 7.41
CA VAL A 586 -6.37 12.91 8.82
C VAL A 586 -7.14 11.66 9.22
N TRP A 587 -6.89 11.14 10.41
CA TRP A 587 -7.57 9.96 10.94
C TRP A 587 -8.30 10.22 12.26
N VAL A 588 -9.49 9.63 12.37
CA VAL A 588 -10.25 9.55 13.61
C VAL A 588 -10.47 8.10 13.98
N GLN A 589 -10.13 7.74 15.21
CA GLN A 589 -10.30 6.39 15.73
C GLN A 589 -10.93 6.45 17.12
N VAL A 590 -11.91 5.58 17.35
CA VAL A 590 -12.41 5.27 18.69
C VAL A 590 -11.79 3.95 19.18
N GLY A 591 -11.62 3.81 20.49
CA GLY A 591 -11.14 2.57 21.08
C GLY A 591 -12.17 1.44 21.00
N ASP A 592 -11.76 0.25 21.43
CA ASP A 592 -12.57 -0.98 21.37
C ASP A 592 -13.77 -0.96 22.33
N GLU A 593 -13.87 0.04 23.20
CA GLU A 593 -15.05 0.31 24.04
C GLU A 593 -16.26 0.70 23.19
N LEU A 594 -16.04 1.21 21.98
CA LEU A 594 -17.08 1.60 21.04
C LEU A 594 -17.17 0.65 19.84
N PRO A 595 -18.36 0.51 19.23
CA PRO A 595 -18.54 -0.30 18.04
C PRO A 595 -17.71 0.15 16.82
N GLY A 596 -17.09 1.33 16.83
CA GLY A 596 -16.22 1.81 15.75
C GLY A 596 -16.93 2.11 14.43
N TRP A 597 -18.19 2.53 14.48
CA TRP A 597 -18.99 2.93 13.31
C TRP A 597 -19.26 4.44 13.36
N PHE A 598 -19.05 5.08 12.21
CA PHE A 598 -19.20 6.52 12.05
C PHE A 598 -20.29 6.85 11.02
N SER A 599 -21.01 7.95 11.22
CA SER A 599 -21.94 8.54 10.28
C SER A 599 -21.40 9.89 9.81
N LEU A 600 -21.41 10.12 8.50
CA LEU A 600 -20.89 11.36 7.88
C LEU A 600 -22.00 12.29 7.38
N VAL A 601 -23.24 11.81 7.42
CA VAL A 601 -24.44 12.53 7.03
C VAL A 601 -25.45 12.32 8.15
N PRO A 602 -25.71 13.32 9.01
CA PRO A 602 -26.51 13.13 10.22
C PRO A 602 -27.96 12.73 9.91
N GLU A 603 -28.55 13.27 8.84
CA GLU A 603 -29.90 12.91 8.37
C GLU A 603 -30.02 11.44 7.92
N GLN A 604 -28.90 10.77 7.66
CA GLN A 604 -28.82 9.37 7.25
C GLN A 604 -28.07 8.52 8.28
N ALA A 605 -27.90 9.04 9.50
CA ALA A 605 -27.08 8.39 10.52
C ALA A 605 -27.67 7.03 10.93
N LEU A 606 -26.78 6.06 11.10
CA LEU A 606 -27.13 4.69 11.41
C LEU A 606 -26.35 4.22 12.63
N SER A 607 -27.08 3.88 13.71
CA SER A 607 -26.47 3.20 14.84
C SER A 607 -26.23 1.73 14.47
N VAL A 608 -25.03 1.25 14.76
CA VAL A 608 -24.61 -0.12 14.44
C VAL A 608 -24.03 -0.77 15.69
N ALA A 609 -24.69 -1.81 16.16
CA ALA A 609 -24.24 -2.61 17.30
C ALA A 609 -24.05 -4.08 16.88
N PRO A 610 -23.00 -4.75 17.35
CA PRO A 610 -22.89 -6.19 17.19
C PRO A 610 -23.99 -6.90 17.99
N VAL A 611 -24.67 -7.87 17.37
CA VAL A 611 -25.58 -8.76 18.11
C VAL A 611 -24.73 -9.73 18.93
N ALA A 612 -24.99 -9.80 20.24
CA ALA A 612 -24.33 -10.77 21.11
C ALA A 612 -24.56 -12.20 20.58
N ARG A 613 -23.51 -13.03 20.57
CA ARG A 613 -23.69 -14.45 20.28
C ARG A 613 -24.46 -15.06 21.46
N PRO A 614 -25.50 -15.86 21.20
CA PRO A 614 -26.24 -16.55 22.27
C PRO A 614 -25.32 -17.46 23.09
#